data_AF-A0A7K2ZPF6-F1
#
_entry.id   AF-A0A7K2ZPF6-F1
#
_cell.length_a   1.000
_cell.length_b   1.000
_cell.length_c   1.000
_cell.angle_alpha   90.00
_cell.angle_beta   90.00
_cell.angle_gamma   90.00
#
_symmetry.space_group_name_H-M   'P 1'
#
loop_
_entity.id
_entity.type
_entity.pdbx_description
1 polymer ?
#
loop_
_entity_poly.entity_id
_entity_poly.type
_entity_poly.pdbx_seq_one_letter_code
_entity_poly.pdbx_strand_id
1 'polypeptide(L)'
;WVSWRLEVPSGARPDRELRAVLERVGDAELRRGALEPLEVLERGRERVEAAGRDAEALCGALAALEEDFTRITDTASQRAKGSGTAPNRSLVYSDTRRSATARVGGTVLEAMAPLDPLMTSAAWLMAQLGARVERRAVEVYEKLSAASGEDRVNLADFWFACMPILHGGAVTDAQEVLTEFQRRWARIIPLPEGEARVRATHSSVASQVAEEFPPAPVAWAAARYLSPDVLIAARDTESIGGGDFELVLGEMHLASNTMGASLFVSQHPEPAELLRLTGRDHPGPRLLPLLPKEHKARLSTRVRNVLVRPEDYYVALMELTADPHRDRTVLSADAHVVRRDGRPVVVLPGGAEFPVTDVFGHVLTTLAMDMFRLFPDADHVPRVMVDKLVVSRESWRFTGGDLGFAEEKSEARR
;
A
#
# COMPACT_ATOMS: atom_id res chain seq x y z
N TRP A 1 10.56 -23.95 21.31
CA TRP A 1 10.31 -23.07 22.48
C TRP A 1 8.95 -22.43 22.28
N VAL A 2 8.01 -22.60 23.20
CA VAL A 2 6.73 -21.89 23.21
C VAL A 2 6.90 -20.69 24.14
N SER A 3 6.69 -19.46 23.65
CA SER A 3 6.75 -18.25 24.46
C SER A 3 5.35 -17.66 24.61
N TRP A 4 4.92 -17.39 25.84
CA TRP A 4 3.72 -16.60 26.10
C TRP A 4 4.08 -15.12 26.04
N ARG A 5 3.52 -14.41 25.08
CA ARG A 5 3.72 -12.96 24.92
C ARG A 5 2.39 -12.27 24.71
N LEU A 6 2.25 -11.11 25.35
CA LEU A 6 1.16 -10.19 25.05
C LEU A 6 1.46 -9.50 23.71
N GLU A 7 0.68 -9.84 22.68
CA GLU A 7 0.75 -9.18 21.38
C GLU A 7 -0.37 -8.14 21.26
N VAL A 8 0.00 -6.86 21.22
CA VAL A 8 -0.94 -5.75 20.93
C VAL A 8 -1.25 -5.76 19.43
N PRO A 9 -2.51 -5.59 18.99
CA PRO A 9 -2.83 -5.47 17.57
C PRO A 9 -2.03 -4.37 16.85
N SER A 10 -1.96 -4.47 15.52
CA SER A 10 -1.31 -3.45 14.70
C SER A 10 -2.29 -2.32 14.37
N GLY A 11 -2.21 -1.21 15.10
CA GLY A 11 -3.11 -0.06 14.88
C GLY A 11 -2.47 1.29 15.14
N ALA A 12 -3.18 2.36 14.71
CA ALA A 12 -2.78 3.75 14.94
C ALA A 12 -2.86 4.17 16.41
N ARG A 13 -3.56 3.39 17.24
CA ARG A 13 -3.82 3.65 18.66
C ARG A 13 -3.44 2.43 19.52
N PRO A 14 -2.15 2.05 19.53
CA PRO A 14 -1.70 0.89 20.31
C PRO A 14 -1.87 1.12 21.82
N ASP A 15 -1.93 2.39 22.27
CA ASP A 15 -2.30 2.79 23.63
C ASP A 15 -3.68 2.24 24.03
N ARG A 16 -4.68 2.47 23.18
CA ARG A 16 -6.07 2.05 23.42
C ARG A 16 -6.23 0.54 23.33
N GLU A 17 -5.55 -0.08 22.36
CA GLU A 17 -5.59 -1.53 22.18
C GLU A 17 -4.93 -2.26 23.36
N LEU A 18 -3.77 -1.77 23.84
CA LEU A 18 -3.12 -2.30 25.03
C LEU A 18 -4.01 -2.14 26.26
N ARG A 19 -4.58 -0.95 26.49
CA ARG A 19 -5.53 -0.69 27.58
C ARG A 19 -6.68 -1.69 27.58
N ALA A 20 -7.33 -1.89 26.43
CA ALA A 20 -8.44 -2.82 26.30
C ALA A 20 -8.06 -4.26 26.65
N VAL A 21 -6.81 -4.68 26.40
CA VAL A 21 -6.33 -6.00 26.83
C VAL A 21 -6.08 -6.04 28.34
N LEU A 22 -5.41 -5.02 28.90
CA LEU A 22 -5.09 -4.95 30.32
C LEU A 22 -6.35 -4.87 31.21
N GLU A 23 -7.41 -4.20 30.74
CA GLU A 23 -8.69 -4.11 31.46
C GLU A 23 -9.38 -5.47 31.65
N ARG A 24 -9.06 -6.47 30.81
CA ARG A 24 -9.59 -7.84 30.92
C ARG A 24 -8.88 -8.70 31.95
N VAL A 25 -7.78 -8.24 32.54
CA VAL A 25 -7.07 -8.96 33.61
C VAL A 25 -8.03 -9.06 34.81
N GLY A 26 -8.40 -10.28 35.20
CA GLY A 26 -9.41 -10.50 36.24
C GLY A 26 -8.97 -10.05 37.63
N ASP A 27 -7.70 -10.23 37.95
CA ASP A 27 -7.10 -9.80 39.22
C ASP A 27 -6.99 -8.26 39.28
N ALA A 28 -7.56 -7.66 40.32
CA ALA A 28 -7.66 -6.21 40.44
C ALA A 28 -6.34 -5.51 40.76
N GLU A 29 -5.43 -6.17 41.47
CA GLU A 29 -4.13 -5.59 41.81
C GLU A 29 -3.18 -5.67 40.61
N LEU A 30 -3.14 -6.82 39.92
CA LEU A 30 -2.38 -6.98 38.69
C LEU A 30 -2.89 -6.05 37.58
N ARG A 31 -4.21 -5.92 37.42
CA ARG A 31 -4.80 -4.98 36.46
C ARG A 31 -4.37 -3.55 36.74
N ARG A 32 -4.44 -3.11 38.00
CA ARG A 32 -4.03 -1.75 38.40
C ARG A 32 -2.55 -1.52 38.14
N GLY A 33 -1.68 -2.45 38.57
CA GLY A 33 -0.24 -2.35 38.36
C GLY A 33 0.16 -2.35 36.89
N ALA A 34 -0.59 -3.03 36.02
CA ALA A 34 -0.35 -3.01 34.58
C ALA A 34 -0.84 -1.72 33.90
N LEU A 35 -1.94 -1.13 34.38
CA LEU A 35 -2.51 0.10 33.81
C LEU A 35 -1.75 1.37 34.22
N GLU A 36 -1.20 1.42 35.43
CA GLU A 36 -0.50 2.61 35.95
C GLU A 36 0.64 3.12 35.02
N PRO A 37 1.55 2.26 34.51
CA PRO A 37 2.57 2.72 33.57
C PRO A 37 2.00 3.22 32.23
N LEU A 38 0.93 2.58 31.73
CA LEU A 38 0.28 3.00 30.49
C LEU A 38 -0.34 4.40 30.65
N GLU A 39 -0.99 4.66 31.78
CA GLU A 39 -1.57 5.98 32.08
C GLU A 39 -0.53 7.10 32.13
N VAL A 40 0.71 6.81 32.59
CA VAL A 40 1.81 7.79 32.55
C VAL A 40 2.11 8.19 31.10
N LEU A 41 2.22 7.21 30.20
CA LEU A 41 2.49 7.45 28.78
C LEU A 41 1.33 8.14 28.06
N GLU A 42 0.08 7.77 28.37
CA GLU A 42 -1.11 8.44 27.84
C GLU A 42 -1.17 9.91 28.25
N ARG A 43 -0.93 10.22 29.53
CA ARG A 43 -0.82 11.61 30.01
C ARG A 43 0.34 12.34 29.34
N GLY A 44 1.46 11.67 29.10
CA GLY A 44 2.59 12.24 28.35
C GLY A 44 2.20 12.63 26.92
N ARG A 45 1.48 11.76 26.21
CA ARG A 45 0.92 12.05 24.89
C ARG A 45 -0.04 13.24 24.93
N GLU A 46 -0.91 13.31 25.94
CA GLU A 46 -1.85 14.43 26.13
C GLU A 46 -1.13 15.77 26.39
N ARG A 47 -0.01 15.77 27.13
CA ARG A 47 0.83 16.96 27.30
C ARG A 47 1.44 17.43 25.98
N VAL A 48 1.91 16.49 25.14
CA VAL A 48 2.42 16.80 23.79
C VAL A 48 1.32 17.42 22.92
N GLU A 49 0.11 16.87 22.96
CA GLU A 49 -1.05 17.39 22.24
C GLU A 49 -1.43 18.81 22.74
N ALA A 50 -1.45 19.02 24.05
CA ALA A 50 -1.77 20.30 24.68
C ALA A 50 -0.75 21.42 24.41
N ALA A 51 0.53 21.08 24.19
CA ALA A 51 1.56 22.06 23.83
C ALA A 51 1.27 22.76 22.48
N GLY A 52 0.54 22.10 21.57
CA GLY A 52 0.06 22.71 20.33
C GLY A 52 1.19 23.29 19.47
N ARG A 53 1.19 24.61 19.30
CA ARG A 53 2.19 25.35 18.48
C ARG A 53 3.28 26.03 19.30
N ASP A 54 3.26 25.89 20.62
CA ASP A 54 4.32 26.41 21.49
C ASP A 54 5.55 25.50 21.39
N ALA A 55 6.60 26.00 20.75
CA ALA A 55 7.81 25.22 20.48
C ALA A 55 8.55 24.81 21.76
N GLU A 56 8.60 25.67 22.78
CA GLU A 56 9.31 25.37 24.02
C GLU A 56 8.54 24.33 24.84
N ALA A 57 7.22 24.53 24.98
CA ALA A 57 6.34 23.58 25.65
C ALA A 57 6.32 22.22 24.93
N LEU A 58 6.33 22.21 23.58
CA LEU A 58 6.34 20.99 22.79
C LEU A 58 7.64 20.20 22.98
N CYS A 59 8.79 20.87 22.91
CA CYS A 59 10.09 20.25 23.18
C CYS A 59 10.15 19.66 24.59
N GLY A 60 9.68 20.40 25.60
CA GLY A 60 9.63 19.92 26.98
C GLY A 60 8.72 18.71 27.16
N ALA A 61 7.53 18.73 26.54
CA ALA A 61 6.58 17.61 26.61
C ALA A 61 7.09 16.35 25.91
N LEU A 62 7.75 16.49 24.75
CA LEU A 62 8.37 15.37 24.04
C LEU A 62 9.49 14.74 24.86
N ALA A 63 10.40 15.55 25.41
CA ALA A 63 11.50 15.05 26.24
C ALA A 63 10.98 14.32 27.49
N ALA A 64 9.98 14.87 28.17
CA ALA A 64 9.37 14.22 29.34
C ALA A 64 8.70 12.88 28.98
N LEU A 65 8.03 12.78 27.83
CA LEU A 65 7.44 11.53 27.35
C LEU A 65 8.52 10.48 27.03
N GLU A 66 9.63 10.90 26.42
CA GLU A 66 10.78 10.02 26.13
C GLU A 66 11.45 9.49 27.41
N GLU A 67 11.60 10.34 28.43
CA GLU A 67 12.12 9.96 29.74
C GLU A 67 11.19 8.97 30.45
N ASP A 68 9.89 9.27 30.51
CA ASP A 68 8.88 8.39 31.10
C ASP A 68 8.87 7.01 30.42
N PHE A 69 8.92 6.97 29.08
CA PHE A 69 8.97 5.72 28.32
C PHE A 69 10.22 4.90 28.63
N THR A 70 11.39 5.55 28.62
CA THR A 70 12.66 4.86 28.88
C THR A 70 12.67 4.28 30.30
N ARG A 71 12.22 5.06 31.28
CA ARG A 71 12.11 4.64 32.68
C ARG A 71 11.14 3.47 32.88
N ILE A 72 10.02 3.45 32.17
CA ILE A 72 8.98 2.41 32.31
C ILE A 72 9.38 1.11 31.61
N THR A 73 9.98 1.21 30.42
CA THR A 73 10.18 0.06 29.52
C THR A 73 11.61 -0.48 29.51
N ASP A 74 12.55 0.26 30.11
CA ASP A 74 14.00 0.00 30.01
C ASP A 74 14.48 -0.14 28.55
N THR A 75 13.78 0.55 27.63
CA THR A 75 14.02 0.52 26.19
C THR A 75 14.22 1.93 25.66
N ALA A 76 15.09 2.11 24.67
CA ALA A 76 15.31 3.40 24.04
C ALA A 76 14.02 3.99 23.45
N SER A 77 13.75 5.27 23.74
CA SER A 77 12.60 6.02 23.24
C SER A 77 12.69 6.39 21.75
N GLN A 78 13.88 6.22 21.15
CA GLN A 78 14.13 6.47 19.74
C GLN A 78 14.80 5.30 19.04
N ARG A 79 14.39 5.04 17.79
CA ARG A 79 14.99 3.99 16.94
C ARG A 79 16.07 4.56 16.02
N ALA A 80 17.14 3.78 15.84
CA ALA A 80 18.25 4.11 14.95
C ALA A 80 17.80 4.30 13.50
N LYS A 81 18.45 5.23 12.79
CA LYS A 81 18.22 5.43 11.35
C LYS A 81 18.89 4.29 10.57
N GLY A 82 18.15 3.62 9.68
CA GLY A 82 18.72 2.63 8.75
C GLY A 82 18.79 1.18 9.25
N SER A 83 18.27 0.86 10.43
CA SER A 83 17.88 -0.54 10.69
C SER A 83 16.80 -0.92 9.67
N GLY A 84 16.78 -2.16 9.18
CA GLY A 84 15.75 -2.63 8.23
C GLY A 84 14.30 -2.60 8.74
N THR A 85 14.02 -1.88 9.82
CA THR A 85 12.72 -1.59 10.41
C THR A 85 12.24 -0.22 9.93
N ALA A 86 11.06 -0.23 9.30
CA ALA A 86 10.40 0.86 8.60
C ALA A 86 9.90 1.99 9.58
N PRO A 87 9.21 3.05 9.09
CA PRO A 87 8.94 4.34 9.76
C PRO A 87 8.39 4.28 11.20
N ASN A 88 8.40 5.43 11.90
CA ASN A 88 8.00 5.64 13.31
C ASN A 88 9.17 5.50 14.30
N ARG A 89 10.14 6.41 14.20
CA ARG A 89 11.36 6.43 15.02
C ARG A 89 11.18 7.08 16.40
N SER A 90 10.08 7.81 16.59
CA SER A 90 9.69 8.48 17.84
C SER A 90 8.45 7.83 18.44
N LEU A 91 8.18 8.11 19.71
CA LEU A 91 7.03 7.60 20.44
C LEU A 91 5.68 8.11 19.93
N VAL A 92 5.67 9.30 19.34
CA VAL A 92 4.48 9.97 18.81
C VAL A 92 4.76 10.55 17.43
N TYR A 93 3.69 10.73 16.65
CA TYR A 93 3.68 11.43 15.37
C TYR A 93 2.49 12.38 15.33
N SER A 94 2.57 13.42 14.50
CA SER A 94 1.47 14.35 14.25
C SER A 94 0.96 14.18 12.83
N ASP A 95 -0.34 14.00 12.70
CA ASP A 95 -1.09 14.18 11.46
C ASP A 95 -1.98 15.42 11.61
N THR A 96 -2.12 16.22 10.55
CA THR A 96 -2.92 17.45 10.59
C THR A 96 -3.79 17.57 9.36
N ARG A 97 -5.02 18.06 9.57
CA ARG A 97 -5.94 18.41 8.50
C ARG A 97 -5.85 19.91 8.23
N ARG A 98 -5.72 20.29 6.96
CA ARG A 98 -5.85 21.69 6.56
C ARG A 98 -7.31 22.11 6.68
N SER A 99 -7.58 23.29 7.23
CA SER A 99 -8.94 23.85 7.36
C SER A 99 -9.50 24.39 6.03
N ALA A 100 -9.05 23.85 4.90
CA ALA A 100 -9.44 24.29 3.56
C ALA A 100 -10.30 23.22 2.90
N THR A 101 -11.20 23.67 2.02
CA THR A 101 -12.02 22.80 1.18
C THR A 101 -11.72 23.13 -0.27
N ALA A 102 -11.39 22.11 -1.06
CA ALA A 102 -11.29 22.21 -2.51
C ALA A 102 -12.52 21.55 -3.14
N ARG A 103 -13.07 22.16 -4.19
CA ARG A 103 -14.13 21.58 -5.02
C ARG A 103 -13.61 21.50 -6.43
N VAL A 104 -13.62 20.30 -7.01
CA VAL A 104 -13.21 20.07 -8.39
C VAL A 104 -14.46 20.11 -9.27
N GLY A 105 -14.50 21.04 -10.22
CA GLY A 105 -15.62 21.21 -11.15
C GLY A 105 -15.52 20.33 -12.40
N GLY A 106 -16.59 20.32 -13.21
CA GLY A 106 -16.70 19.50 -14.42
C GLY A 106 -15.56 19.69 -15.41
N THR A 107 -15.10 20.92 -15.63
CA THR A 107 -13.98 21.23 -16.54
C THR A 107 -12.69 20.49 -16.19
N VAL A 108 -12.37 20.36 -14.89
CA VAL A 108 -11.18 19.62 -14.45
C VAL A 108 -11.40 18.11 -14.58
N LEU A 109 -12.61 17.62 -14.26
CA LEU A 109 -12.96 16.20 -14.40
C LEU A 109 -12.94 15.75 -15.87
N GLU A 110 -13.43 16.57 -16.79
CA GLU A 110 -13.37 16.32 -18.24
C GLU A 110 -11.92 16.30 -18.73
N ALA A 111 -11.08 17.22 -18.25
CA ALA A 111 -9.65 17.23 -18.57
C ALA A 111 -8.88 16.01 -18.05
N MET A 112 -9.44 15.27 -17.08
CA MET A 112 -8.90 14.00 -16.57
C MET A 112 -9.27 12.79 -17.44
N ALA A 113 -10.06 12.94 -18.52
CA ALA A 113 -10.40 11.84 -19.43
C ALA A 113 -9.21 10.95 -19.86
N PRO A 114 -7.98 11.48 -20.09
CA PRO A 114 -6.82 10.65 -20.40
C PRO A 114 -6.41 9.64 -19.31
N LEU A 115 -6.93 9.73 -18.08
CA LEU A 115 -6.71 8.71 -17.04
C LEU A 115 -7.37 7.38 -17.39
N ASP A 116 -8.48 7.36 -18.14
CA ASP A 116 -9.19 6.13 -18.48
C ASP A 116 -8.30 5.13 -19.23
N PRO A 117 -7.66 5.47 -20.38
CA PRO A 117 -6.76 4.54 -21.06
C PRO A 117 -5.52 4.16 -20.21
N LEU A 118 -5.01 5.07 -19.37
CA LEU A 118 -3.92 4.74 -18.45
C LEU A 118 -4.35 3.67 -17.45
N MET A 119 -5.54 3.82 -16.86
CA MET A 119 -6.11 2.86 -15.92
C MET A 119 -6.46 1.52 -16.60
N THR A 120 -6.97 1.54 -17.83
CA THR A 120 -7.18 0.31 -18.63
C THR A 120 -5.88 -0.47 -18.80
N SER A 121 -4.80 0.21 -19.19
CA SER A 121 -3.50 -0.44 -19.37
C SER A 121 -2.92 -0.95 -18.04
N ALA A 122 -3.15 -0.24 -16.94
CA ALA A 122 -2.73 -0.64 -15.60
C ALA A 122 -3.49 -1.88 -15.11
N ALA A 123 -4.79 -1.97 -15.39
CA ALA A 123 -5.59 -3.15 -15.10
C ALA A 123 -5.07 -4.39 -15.86
N TRP A 124 -4.72 -4.22 -17.13
CA TRP A 124 -4.07 -5.28 -17.92
C TRP A 124 -2.74 -5.71 -17.30
N LEU A 125 -1.88 -4.76 -16.92
CA LEU A 125 -0.58 -5.00 -16.28
C LEU A 125 -0.72 -5.87 -15.01
N MET A 126 -1.66 -5.51 -14.13
CA MET A 126 -1.93 -6.29 -12.90
C MET A 126 -2.51 -7.67 -13.21
N ALA A 127 -3.42 -7.77 -14.19
CA ALA A 127 -3.99 -9.05 -14.57
C ALA A 127 -2.94 -10.02 -15.13
N GLN A 128 -1.99 -9.53 -15.94
CA GLN A 128 -0.88 -10.35 -16.43
C GLN A 128 0.02 -10.84 -15.31
N LEU A 129 0.41 -9.97 -14.38
CA LEU A 129 1.23 -10.36 -13.22
C LEU A 129 0.52 -11.45 -12.41
N GLY A 130 -0.74 -11.22 -12.06
CA GLY A 130 -1.51 -12.17 -11.27
C GLY A 130 -1.71 -13.52 -11.97
N ALA A 131 -1.96 -13.52 -13.28
CA ALA A 131 -2.07 -14.76 -14.05
C ALA A 131 -0.76 -15.56 -14.09
N ARG A 132 0.40 -14.89 -14.12
CA ARG A 132 1.71 -15.59 -14.05
C ARG A 132 1.93 -16.22 -12.69
N VAL A 133 1.64 -15.49 -11.61
CA VAL A 133 1.77 -15.99 -10.24
C VAL A 133 0.77 -17.13 -9.96
N GLU A 134 -0.47 -17.02 -10.43
CA GLU A 134 -1.47 -18.09 -10.31
C GLU A 134 -1.00 -19.39 -10.99
N ARG A 135 -0.40 -19.33 -12.19
CA ARG A 135 0.15 -20.52 -12.86
C ARG A 135 1.24 -21.20 -12.03
N ARG A 136 2.15 -20.43 -11.45
CA ARG A 136 3.19 -20.99 -10.56
C ARG A 136 2.59 -21.59 -9.29
N ALA A 137 1.52 -20.98 -8.77
CA ALA A 137 0.79 -21.48 -7.62
C ALA A 137 0.09 -22.83 -7.93
N VAL A 138 -0.43 -23.03 -9.14
CA VAL A 138 -0.95 -24.33 -9.61
C VAL A 138 0.14 -25.40 -9.55
N GLU A 139 1.34 -25.12 -10.05
CA GLU A 139 2.45 -26.09 -10.03
C GLU A 139 2.87 -26.50 -8.60
N VAL A 140 2.83 -25.56 -7.65
CA VAL A 140 3.10 -25.86 -6.23
C VAL A 140 1.99 -26.73 -5.64
N TYR A 141 0.73 -26.40 -5.92
CA TYR A 141 -0.40 -27.19 -5.45
C TYR A 141 -0.29 -28.64 -5.95
N GLU A 142 -0.02 -28.84 -7.25
CA GLU A 142 0.09 -30.17 -7.85
C GLU A 142 1.23 -30.98 -7.23
N LYS A 143 2.38 -30.36 -6.94
CA LYS A 143 3.51 -31.03 -6.27
C LYS A 143 3.15 -31.46 -4.85
N LEU A 144 2.52 -30.58 -4.06
CA LEU A 144 2.15 -30.88 -2.68
C LEU A 144 1.03 -31.92 -2.58
N SER A 145 0.03 -31.82 -3.46
CA SER A 145 -1.06 -32.79 -3.55
C SER A 145 -0.52 -34.17 -3.96
N ALA A 146 0.35 -34.25 -4.98
CA ALA A 146 0.97 -35.51 -5.38
C ALA A 146 1.86 -36.13 -4.28
N ALA A 147 2.59 -35.31 -3.52
CA ALA A 147 3.48 -35.79 -2.46
C ALA A 147 2.73 -36.32 -1.23
N SER A 148 1.57 -35.72 -0.90
CA SER A 148 0.72 -36.14 0.22
C SER A 148 -0.26 -37.24 -0.15
N GLY A 149 -0.62 -37.37 -1.43
CA GLY A 149 -1.70 -38.25 -1.90
C GLY A 149 -3.10 -37.69 -1.60
N GLU A 150 -3.20 -36.42 -1.21
CA GLU A 150 -4.46 -35.76 -0.86
C GLU A 150 -4.77 -34.59 -1.82
N ASP A 151 -6.05 -34.41 -2.15
CA ASP A 151 -6.56 -33.29 -2.95
C ASP A 151 -6.81 -32.02 -2.09
N ARG A 152 -6.43 -32.05 -0.82
CA ARG A 152 -6.55 -30.94 0.14
C ARG A 152 -5.18 -30.66 0.70
N VAL A 153 -4.59 -29.52 0.33
CA VAL A 153 -3.26 -29.11 0.81
C VAL A 153 -3.42 -28.14 1.97
N ASN A 154 -2.67 -28.29 3.06
CA ASN A 154 -2.67 -27.32 4.15
C ASN A 154 -2.20 -25.94 3.65
N LEU A 155 -2.90 -24.85 4.00
CA LEU A 155 -2.55 -23.51 3.52
C LEU A 155 -1.18 -23.03 4.05
N ALA A 156 -0.79 -23.42 5.27
CA ALA A 156 0.53 -23.06 5.81
C ALA A 156 1.66 -23.70 4.99
N ASP A 157 1.56 -24.99 4.68
CA ASP A 157 2.55 -25.71 3.86
C ASP A 157 2.60 -25.14 2.44
N PHE A 158 1.42 -24.87 1.86
CA PHE A 158 1.31 -24.26 0.55
C PHE A 158 1.95 -22.86 0.49
N TRP A 159 1.63 -22.00 1.46
CA TRP A 159 2.23 -20.67 1.58
C TRP A 159 3.75 -20.74 1.66
N PHE A 160 4.29 -21.63 2.51
CA PHE A 160 5.74 -21.80 2.66
C PHE A 160 6.39 -22.28 1.36
N ALA A 161 5.78 -23.25 0.66
CA ALA A 161 6.27 -23.74 -0.62
C ALA A 161 6.23 -22.69 -1.73
N CYS A 162 5.35 -21.68 -1.63
CA CYS A 162 5.29 -20.57 -2.58
C CYS A 162 6.35 -19.48 -2.33
N MET A 163 7.08 -19.47 -1.21
CA MET A 163 8.06 -18.41 -0.89
C MET A 163 9.14 -18.20 -1.98
N PRO A 164 9.76 -19.24 -2.57
CA PRO A 164 10.72 -19.06 -3.67
C PRO A 164 10.11 -18.43 -4.93
N ILE A 165 8.83 -18.69 -5.18
CA ILE A 165 8.09 -18.06 -6.28
C ILE A 165 7.86 -16.58 -5.96
N LEU A 166 7.33 -16.29 -4.78
CA LEU A 166 6.93 -14.95 -4.38
C LEU A 166 8.13 -13.97 -4.28
N HIS A 167 9.30 -14.46 -3.85
CA HIS A 167 10.50 -13.65 -3.69
C HIS A 167 11.52 -13.76 -4.84
N GLY A 168 11.31 -14.69 -5.78
CA GLY A 168 12.19 -14.91 -6.93
C GLY A 168 11.44 -14.84 -8.25
N GLY A 169 10.72 -15.90 -8.59
CA GLY A 169 10.05 -16.04 -9.89
C GLY A 169 9.07 -14.90 -10.22
N ALA A 170 8.32 -14.42 -9.24
CA ALA A 170 7.35 -13.32 -9.40
C ALA A 170 8.02 -11.97 -9.70
N VAL A 171 9.26 -11.75 -9.21
CA VAL A 171 10.04 -10.54 -9.51
C VAL A 171 10.47 -10.55 -10.98
N THR A 172 10.97 -11.68 -11.46
CA THR A 172 11.30 -11.86 -12.89
C THR A 172 10.06 -11.70 -13.76
N ASP A 173 8.94 -12.33 -13.38
CA ASP A 173 7.67 -12.19 -14.08
C ASP A 173 7.21 -10.73 -14.15
N ALA A 174 7.30 -9.98 -13.05
CA ALA A 174 6.94 -8.57 -13.01
C ALA A 174 7.80 -7.75 -13.99
N GLN A 175 9.10 -8.00 -14.05
CA GLN A 175 9.98 -7.30 -14.99
C GLN A 175 9.66 -7.64 -16.45
N GLU A 176 9.38 -8.90 -16.77
CA GLU A 176 9.00 -9.31 -18.13
C GLU A 176 7.66 -8.71 -18.56
N VAL A 177 6.66 -8.69 -17.67
CA VAL A 177 5.36 -8.05 -17.96
C VAL A 177 5.55 -6.54 -18.13
N LEU A 178 6.39 -5.89 -17.32
CA LEU A 178 6.70 -4.48 -17.45
C LEU A 178 7.38 -4.15 -18.79
N THR A 179 8.36 -4.94 -19.21
CA THR A 179 9.01 -4.77 -20.52
C THR A 179 7.99 -4.87 -21.66
N GLU A 180 7.07 -5.83 -21.59
CA GLU A 180 5.98 -5.94 -22.56
C GLU A 180 5.05 -4.72 -22.51
N PHE A 181 4.65 -4.29 -21.32
CA PHE A 181 3.82 -3.10 -21.10
C PHE A 181 4.43 -1.85 -21.76
N GLN A 182 5.73 -1.60 -21.52
CA GLN A 182 6.48 -0.50 -22.12
C GLN A 182 6.57 -0.64 -23.65
N ARG A 183 6.78 -1.86 -24.16
CA ARG A 183 6.80 -2.13 -25.60
C ARG A 183 5.46 -1.79 -26.26
N ARG A 184 4.33 -2.05 -25.59
CA ARG A 184 3.00 -1.66 -26.08
C ARG A 184 2.84 -0.14 -26.06
N TRP A 185 3.17 0.51 -24.96
CA TRP A 185 3.10 1.97 -24.85
C TRP A 185 3.98 2.71 -25.85
N ALA A 186 5.15 2.19 -26.19
CA ALA A 186 6.02 2.75 -27.23
C ALA A 186 5.40 2.73 -28.64
N ARG A 187 4.43 1.84 -28.91
CA ARG A 187 3.64 1.85 -30.16
C ARG A 187 2.56 2.93 -30.14
N ILE A 188 1.98 3.18 -28.97
CA ILE A 188 0.87 4.13 -28.78
C ILE A 188 1.38 5.58 -28.78
N ILE A 189 2.46 5.83 -28.04
CA ILE A 189 3.13 7.13 -27.95
C ILE A 189 4.61 6.93 -28.25
N PRO A 190 5.04 7.06 -29.52
CA PRO A 190 6.45 7.01 -29.86
C PRO A 190 7.18 8.23 -29.28
N LEU A 191 8.39 8.01 -28.76
CA LEU A 191 9.27 9.05 -28.24
C LEU A 191 10.42 9.29 -29.22
N PRO A 192 10.41 10.36 -30.02
CA PRO A 192 11.50 10.67 -30.93
C PRO A 192 12.73 11.12 -30.14
N GLU A 193 13.93 10.74 -30.60
CA GLU A 193 15.18 11.17 -29.99
C GLU A 193 15.36 12.70 -30.11
N GLY A 194 15.83 13.34 -29.05
CA GLY A 194 16.12 14.78 -29.02
C GLY A 194 14.91 15.69 -28.82
N GLU A 195 13.68 15.15 -28.83
CA GLU A 195 12.49 15.94 -28.51
C GLU A 195 12.37 16.18 -27.01
N ALA A 196 12.11 17.42 -26.61
CA ALA A 196 11.83 17.76 -25.21
C ALA A 196 10.35 17.53 -24.83
N ARG A 197 9.45 17.54 -25.82
CA ARG A 197 8.01 17.47 -25.61
C ARG A 197 7.31 16.63 -26.67
N VAL A 198 6.52 15.67 -26.22
CA VAL A 198 5.65 14.83 -27.06
C VAL A 198 4.20 15.11 -26.69
N ARG A 199 3.34 15.30 -27.70
CA ARG A 199 1.90 15.56 -27.53
C ARG A 199 1.10 14.49 -28.27
N ALA A 200 0.09 13.96 -27.60
CA ALA A 200 -0.92 13.08 -28.16
C ALA A 200 -2.32 13.57 -27.77
N THR A 201 -3.33 13.13 -28.50
CA THR A 201 -4.74 13.42 -28.17
C THR A 201 -5.35 12.26 -27.40
N HIS A 202 -6.29 12.54 -26.49
CA HIS A 202 -7.01 11.48 -25.77
C HIS A 202 -7.63 10.46 -26.73
N SER A 203 -8.28 10.91 -27.79
CA SER A 203 -8.96 10.03 -28.75
C SER A 203 -8.01 9.03 -29.43
N SER A 204 -6.82 9.47 -29.82
CA SER A 204 -5.80 8.62 -30.45
C SER A 204 -5.22 7.61 -29.46
N VAL A 205 -4.96 8.04 -28.22
CA VAL A 205 -4.45 7.16 -27.17
C VAL A 205 -5.49 6.13 -26.76
N ALA A 206 -6.75 6.56 -26.57
CA ALA A 206 -7.84 5.68 -26.14
C ALA A 206 -8.12 4.55 -27.14
N SER A 207 -8.17 4.85 -28.45
CA SER A 207 -8.41 3.83 -29.47
C SER A 207 -7.29 2.79 -29.51
N GLN A 208 -6.03 3.23 -29.45
CA GLN A 208 -4.89 2.32 -29.49
C GLN A 208 -4.72 1.52 -28.19
N VAL A 209 -5.04 2.11 -27.03
CA VAL A 209 -5.05 1.37 -25.75
C VAL A 209 -6.10 0.27 -25.76
N ALA A 210 -7.29 0.52 -26.32
CA ALA A 210 -8.34 -0.49 -26.39
C ALA A 210 -7.92 -1.73 -27.22
N GLU A 211 -7.08 -1.53 -28.24
CA GLU A 211 -6.51 -2.61 -29.06
C GLU A 211 -5.32 -3.29 -28.38
N GLU A 212 -4.40 -2.51 -27.82
CA GLU A 212 -3.15 -2.99 -27.24
C GLU A 212 -3.32 -3.60 -25.84
N PHE A 213 -4.36 -3.22 -25.10
CA PHE A 213 -4.60 -3.68 -23.73
C PHE A 213 -6.02 -4.24 -23.59
N PRO A 214 -6.26 -5.48 -24.09
CA PRO A 214 -7.58 -6.08 -24.02
C PRO A 214 -8.06 -6.23 -22.57
N PRO A 215 -9.38 -6.12 -22.31
CA PRO A 215 -9.93 -6.28 -20.96
C PRO A 215 -9.50 -7.60 -20.33
N ALA A 216 -9.09 -7.53 -19.07
CA ALA A 216 -8.61 -8.67 -18.32
C ALA A 216 -9.30 -8.76 -16.95
N PRO A 217 -9.53 -9.97 -16.42
CA PRO A 217 -10.16 -10.13 -15.11
C PRO A 217 -9.25 -9.59 -14.00
N VAL A 218 -9.87 -9.11 -12.92
CA VAL A 218 -9.16 -8.68 -11.71
C VAL A 218 -8.48 -9.89 -11.08
N ALA A 219 -7.15 -9.82 -10.91
CA ALA A 219 -6.36 -10.97 -10.49
C ALA A 219 -6.36 -11.24 -8.97
N TRP A 220 -6.50 -10.20 -8.14
CA TRP A 220 -6.69 -10.30 -6.69
C TRP A 220 -7.51 -9.10 -6.22
N ALA A 221 -8.13 -9.19 -5.04
CA ALA A 221 -9.10 -8.20 -4.57
C ALA A 221 -8.57 -6.75 -4.63
N ALA A 222 -7.32 -6.52 -4.24
CA ALA A 222 -6.74 -5.18 -4.21
C ALA A 222 -6.43 -4.61 -5.60
N ALA A 223 -6.15 -5.46 -6.61
CA ALA A 223 -5.93 -5.06 -8.01
C ALA A 223 -7.14 -4.40 -8.68
N ARG A 224 -8.30 -4.35 -8.02
CA ARG A 224 -9.43 -3.50 -8.44
C ARG A 224 -9.11 -2.01 -8.35
N TYR A 225 -8.27 -1.60 -7.41
CA TYR A 225 -8.01 -0.19 -7.16
C TYR A 225 -6.81 0.32 -7.94
N LEU A 226 -7.05 1.42 -8.64
CA LEU A 226 -6.07 2.25 -9.32
C LEU A 226 -6.21 3.65 -8.74
N SER A 227 -5.18 4.12 -8.04
CA SER A 227 -5.22 5.40 -7.33
C SER A 227 -4.18 6.35 -7.94
N PRO A 228 -4.53 7.08 -9.02
CA PRO A 228 -3.69 8.14 -9.55
C PRO A 228 -3.68 9.34 -8.60
N ASP A 229 -2.51 9.93 -8.37
CA ASP A 229 -2.46 11.31 -7.92
C ASP A 229 -2.52 12.25 -9.14
N VAL A 230 -3.17 13.40 -8.97
CA VAL A 230 -3.22 14.41 -10.03
C VAL A 230 -2.97 15.76 -9.42
N LEU A 231 -1.90 16.40 -9.88
CA LEU A 231 -1.60 17.77 -9.54
C LEU A 231 -2.25 18.70 -10.57
N ILE A 232 -2.79 19.81 -10.10
CA ILE A 232 -3.34 20.87 -10.95
C ILE A 232 -2.34 22.01 -10.98
N ALA A 233 -1.81 22.32 -12.16
CA ALA A 233 -0.93 23.44 -12.40
C ALA A 233 -1.72 24.58 -13.05
N ALA A 234 -1.99 25.62 -12.27
CA ALA A 234 -2.66 26.84 -12.71
C ALA A 234 -2.11 28.04 -11.93
N ARG A 235 -2.27 29.25 -12.47
CA ARG A 235 -1.89 30.49 -11.78
C ARG A 235 -2.79 30.78 -10.58
N ASP A 236 -4.10 30.59 -10.79
CA ASP A 236 -5.17 30.87 -9.84
C ASP A 236 -6.44 30.09 -10.25
N THR A 237 -7.49 30.20 -9.45
CA THR A 237 -8.77 29.51 -9.70
C THR A 237 -9.55 30.09 -10.88
N GLU A 238 -9.34 31.37 -11.22
CA GLU A 238 -9.97 31.99 -12.39
C GLU A 238 -9.42 31.40 -13.69
N SER A 239 -8.10 31.18 -13.75
CA SER A 239 -7.43 30.49 -14.86
C SER A 239 -8.02 29.10 -15.09
N ILE A 240 -8.30 28.35 -14.01
CA ILE A 240 -8.98 27.04 -14.10
C ILE A 240 -10.37 27.19 -14.73
N GLY A 241 -11.15 28.18 -14.30
CA GLY A 241 -12.49 28.46 -14.84
C GLY A 241 -12.47 28.85 -16.32
N GLY A 242 -11.41 29.55 -16.75
CA GLY A 242 -11.14 29.87 -18.16
C GLY A 242 -10.52 28.72 -18.96
N GLY A 243 -10.20 27.59 -18.33
CA GLY A 243 -9.56 26.44 -18.96
C GLY A 243 -8.04 26.56 -19.12
N ASP A 244 -7.40 27.58 -18.58
CA ASP A 244 -5.94 27.75 -18.57
C ASP A 244 -5.30 27.03 -17.37
N PHE A 245 -5.13 25.71 -17.53
CA PHE A 245 -4.47 24.86 -16.56
C PHE A 245 -3.89 23.61 -17.23
N GLU A 246 -2.91 23.00 -16.58
CA GLU A 246 -2.41 21.66 -16.90
C GLU A 246 -2.71 20.71 -15.73
N LEU A 247 -2.87 19.43 -16.07
CA LEU A 247 -2.87 18.35 -15.09
C LEU A 247 -1.54 17.63 -15.17
N VAL A 248 -1.02 17.18 -14.03
CA VAL A 248 0.22 16.40 -13.97
C VAL A 248 -0.06 15.12 -13.19
N LEU A 249 0.13 13.98 -13.84
CA LEU A 249 0.19 12.69 -13.16
C LEU A 249 1.49 12.63 -12.35
N GLY A 250 1.39 12.49 -11.03
CA GLY A 250 2.56 12.32 -10.16
C GLY A 250 3.01 10.85 -10.15
N GLU A 251 2.21 10.00 -9.52
CA GLU A 251 2.31 8.57 -9.33
C GLU A 251 0.95 7.88 -9.59
N MET A 252 1.01 6.63 -10.06
CA MET A 252 -0.14 5.76 -10.21
C MET A 252 0.01 4.59 -9.24
N HIS A 253 -0.70 4.64 -8.12
CA HIS A 253 -0.63 3.56 -7.14
C HIS A 253 -1.51 2.38 -7.58
N LEU A 254 -0.86 1.29 -7.97
CA LEU A 254 -1.52 0.06 -8.38
C LEU A 254 -1.90 -0.81 -7.17
N ALA A 255 -3.02 -1.52 -7.31
CA ALA A 255 -3.52 -2.49 -6.35
C ALA A 255 -3.71 -1.95 -4.92
N SER A 256 -4.03 -0.65 -4.80
CA SER A 256 -4.17 0.02 -3.51
C SER A 256 -5.25 1.09 -3.59
N ASN A 257 -6.19 1.05 -2.63
CA ASN A 257 -7.03 2.19 -2.32
C ASN A 257 -6.25 3.09 -1.37
N THR A 258 -5.67 4.19 -1.88
CA THR A 258 -4.85 5.08 -1.07
C THR A 258 -5.65 5.72 0.06
N MET A 259 -6.94 6.00 -0.13
CA MET A 259 -7.83 6.50 0.92
C MET A 259 -8.10 5.49 2.04
N GLY A 260 -7.76 4.20 1.82
CA GLY A 260 -7.83 3.17 2.84
C GLY A 260 -6.71 3.21 3.88
N ALA A 261 -5.64 3.97 3.62
CA ALA A 261 -4.54 4.12 4.56
C ALA A 261 -5.00 4.78 5.87
N SER A 262 -4.50 4.28 7.00
CA SER A 262 -4.86 4.73 8.34
C SER A 262 -4.77 6.24 8.54
N LEU A 263 -3.77 6.89 7.95
CA LEU A 263 -3.59 8.34 8.03
C LEU A 263 -4.79 9.12 7.44
N PHE A 264 -5.42 8.62 6.38
CA PHE A 264 -6.57 9.28 5.77
C PHE A 264 -7.86 8.93 6.52
N VAL A 265 -8.07 7.65 6.84
CA VAL A 265 -9.28 7.18 7.53
C VAL A 265 -9.42 7.80 8.92
N SER A 266 -8.33 7.90 9.68
CA SER A 266 -8.35 8.48 11.04
C SER A 266 -8.64 9.98 11.08
N GLN A 267 -8.46 10.69 9.97
CA GLN A 267 -8.72 12.12 9.83
C GLN A 267 -10.01 12.43 9.06
N HIS A 268 -10.67 11.40 8.50
CA HIS A 268 -11.89 11.56 7.74
C HIS A 268 -13.04 11.98 8.68
N PRO A 269 -13.85 13.00 8.32
CA PRO A 269 -14.99 13.41 9.16
C PRO A 269 -16.07 12.31 9.28
N GLU A 270 -16.16 11.41 8.29
CA GLU A 270 -17.12 10.31 8.30
C GLU A 270 -16.45 8.99 7.86
N PRO A 271 -15.66 8.31 8.72
CA PRO A 271 -14.97 7.07 8.34
C PRO A 271 -15.92 5.94 7.90
N ALA A 272 -17.16 5.95 8.42
CA ALA A 272 -18.22 5.01 8.04
C ALA A 272 -18.61 5.12 6.55
N GLU A 273 -18.50 6.32 5.96
CA GLU A 273 -18.72 6.51 4.53
C GLU A 273 -17.71 5.73 3.69
N LEU A 274 -16.43 5.80 4.06
CA LEU A 274 -15.35 5.08 3.37
C LEU A 274 -15.56 3.56 3.42
N LEU A 275 -16.05 3.03 4.54
CA LEU A 275 -16.42 1.61 4.67
C LEU A 275 -17.62 1.25 3.77
N ARG A 276 -18.64 2.12 3.69
CA ARG A 276 -19.79 1.92 2.81
C ARG A 276 -19.40 1.93 1.33
N LEU A 277 -18.50 2.85 0.94
CA LEU A 277 -17.95 2.88 -0.42
C LEU A 277 -17.14 1.62 -0.72
N THR A 278 -16.29 1.18 0.21
CA THR A 278 -15.58 -0.10 0.11
C THR A 278 -16.54 -1.28 -0.07
N GLY A 279 -17.70 -1.25 0.60
CA GLY A 279 -18.74 -2.27 0.45
C GLY A 279 -19.39 -2.30 -0.94
N ARG A 280 -19.47 -1.16 -1.64
CA ARG A 280 -19.95 -1.10 -3.04
C ARG A 280 -18.94 -1.72 -3.99
N ASP A 281 -17.65 -1.50 -3.74
CA ASP A 281 -16.57 -2.02 -4.56
C ASP A 281 -16.35 -3.53 -4.35
N HIS A 282 -16.72 -4.03 -3.17
CA HIS A 282 -16.64 -5.44 -2.80
C HIS A 282 -17.97 -5.96 -2.25
N PRO A 283 -18.92 -6.37 -3.10
CA PRO A 283 -20.24 -6.85 -2.65
C PRO A 283 -20.18 -8.09 -1.75
N GLY A 284 -19.10 -8.88 -1.83
CA GLY A 284 -18.84 -10.03 -0.98
C GLY A 284 -17.69 -9.80 0.02
N PRO A 285 -17.46 -10.75 0.94
CA PRO A 285 -16.32 -10.71 1.84
C PRO A 285 -15.00 -10.78 1.07
N ARG A 286 -13.92 -10.23 1.64
CA ARG A 286 -12.54 -10.37 1.14
C ARG A 286 -11.73 -11.27 2.05
N LEU A 287 -10.69 -11.90 1.52
CA LEU A 287 -9.63 -12.53 2.31
C LEU A 287 -8.40 -11.62 2.31
N LEU A 288 -7.97 -11.19 3.49
CA LEU A 288 -6.83 -10.30 3.67
C LEU A 288 -5.73 -11.03 4.44
N PRO A 289 -4.46 -11.02 3.99
CA PRO A 289 -3.38 -11.55 4.81
C PRO A 289 -3.12 -10.63 6.01
N LEU A 290 -2.90 -11.22 7.19
CA LEU A 290 -2.35 -10.48 8.32
C LEU A 290 -0.94 -10.04 7.99
N LEU A 291 -0.71 -8.74 8.06
CA LEU A 291 0.60 -8.17 7.81
C LEU A 291 1.38 -8.10 9.11
N PRO A 292 2.70 -8.32 9.08
CA PRO A 292 3.55 -8.12 10.25
C PRO A 292 3.42 -6.68 10.76
N LYS A 293 3.72 -6.45 12.04
CA LYS A 293 3.67 -5.11 12.65
C LYS A 293 4.56 -4.13 11.92
N GLU A 294 5.73 -4.60 11.51
CA GLU A 294 6.76 -3.86 10.81
C GLU A 294 7.34 -4.73 9.69
N HIS A 295 7.66 -4.12 8.55
CA HIS A 295 8.23 -4.84 7.42
C HIS A 295 9.20 -3.94 6.64
N LYS A 296 10.26 -4.53 6.08
CA LYS A 296 11.29 -3.78 5.34
C LYS A 296 10.73 -3.01 4.13
N ALA A 297 9.60 -3.47 3.57
CA ALA A 297 8.96 -2.85 2.39
C ALA A 297 8.00 -1.70 2.76
N ARG A 298 8.44 -0.74 3.58
CA ARG A 298 7.73 0.53 3.86
C ARG A 298 6.36 0.42 4.56
N LEU A 299 5.99 -0.75 5.11
CA LEU A 299 4.80 -0.85 5.96
C LEU A 299 5.02 -0.07 7.25
N SER A 300 4.21 0.97 7.44
CA SER A 300 4.07 1.68 8.72
C SER A 300 2.62 1.68 9.13
N THR A 301 2.38 1.93 10.41
CA THR A 301 1.04 2.12 10.96
C THR A 301 0.21 3.15 10.17
N ARG A 302 0.84 4.21 9.65
CA ARG A 302 0.16 5.30 8.92
C ARG A 302 -0.37 4.87 7.55
N VAL A 303 0.34 3.97 6.86
CA VAL A 303 0.00 3.53 5.49
C VAL A 303 -0.72 2.19 5.44
N ARG A 304 -0.94 1.55 6.61
CA ARG A 304 -1.72 0.31 6.70
C ARG A 304 -3.15 0.55 6.24
N ASN A 305 -3.68 -0.34 5.40
CA ASN A 305 -5.10 -0.31 5.05
C ASN A 305 -5.95 -0.68 6.28
N VAL A 306 -6.86 0.21 6.67
CA VAL A 306 -7.76 0.02 7.82
C VAL A 306 -9.23 -0.01 7.41
N LEU A 307 -9.56 0.10 6.12
CA LEU A 307 -10.92 -0.11 5.61
C LEU A 307 -11.21 -1.61 5.51
N VAL A 308 -11.37 -2.22 6.67
CA VAL A 308 -11.60 -3.66 6.85
C VAL A 308 -12.97 -3.84 7.48
N ARG A 309 -13.88 -4.49 6.76
CA ARG A 309 -15.29 -4.59 7.15
C ARG A 309 -15.51 -5.80 8.07
N PRO A 310 -16.61 -5.85 8.82
CA PRO A 310 -16.94 -6.99 9.68
C PRO A 310 -17.08 -8.32 8.92
N GLU A 311 -17.50 -8.29 7.66
CA GLU A 311 -17.63 -9.48 6.82
C GLU A 311 -16.29 -9.96 6.22
N ASP A 312 -15.24 -9.13 6.22
CA ASP A 312 -13.93 -9.48 5.67
C ASP A 312 -13.16 -10.43 6.60
N TYR A 313 -12.50 -11.41 6.00
CA TYR A 313 -11.65 -12.39 6.69
C TYR A 313 -10.20 -11.92 6.75
N TYR A 314 -9.54 -12.25 7.86
CA TYR A 314 -8.09 -12.25 7.95
C TYR A 314 -7.55 -13.67 7.94
N VAL A 315 -6.40 -13.87 7.29
CA VAL A 315 -5.63 -15.11 7.38
C VAL A 315 -4.23 -14.85 7.96
N ALA A 316 -3.91 -15.54 9.05
CA ALA A 316 -2.61 -15.49 9.68
C ALA A 316 -1.65 -16.44 8.98
N LEU A 317 -0.71 -15.90 8.20
CA LEU A 317 0.27 -16.69 7.43
C LEU A 317 1.59 -16.91 8.18
N MET A 318 1.96 -15.98 9.05
CA MET A 318 3.21 -16.01 9.82
C MET A 318 3.02 -15.46 11.24
N GLU A 319 2.52 -14.23 11.35
CA GLU A 319 2.28 -13.57 12.64
C GLU A 319 0.79 -13.34 12.88
N LEU A 320 0.36 -13.44 14.15
CA LEU A 320 -0.99 -13.08 14.59
C LEU A 320 -1.00 -11.63 15.08
N THR A 321 -1.16 -10.69 14.14
CA THR A 321 -1.08 -9.25 14.39
C THR A 321 -2.43 -8.54 14.56
N ALA A 322 -3.53 -9.29 14.50
CA ALA A 322 -4.88 -8.81 14.75
C ALA A 322 -5.27 -8.95 16.23
N ASP A 323 -6.38 -8.32 16.60
CA ASP A 323 -7.06 -8.60 17.87
C ASP A 323 -7.45 -10.09 17.92
N PRO A 324 -7.02 -10.85 18.95
CA PRO A 324 -7.38 -12.26 19.09
C PRO A 324 -8.89 -12.50 19.23
N HIS A 325 -9.68 -11.48 19.56
CA HIS A 325 -11.14 -11.56 19.63
C HIS A 325 -11.83 -11.09 18.34
N ARG A 326 -11.07 -10.70 17.31
CA ARG A 326 -11.67 -10.33 16.03
C ARG A 326 -12.23 -11.57 15.35
N ASP A 327 -13.54 -11.56 15.12
CA ASP A 327 -14.23 -12.55 14.29
C ASP A 327 -13.59 -12.68 12.89
N ARG A 328 -13.73 -13.88 12.30
CA ARG A 328 -13.23 -14.17 10.93
C ARG A 328 -11.72 -14.01 10.76
N THR A 329 -10.96 -14.12 11.86
CA THR A 329 -9.51 -14.33 11.82
C THR A 329 -9.23 -15.83 11.78
N VAL A 330 -8.55 -16.31 10.73
CA VAL A 330 -8.30 -17.73 10.47
C VAL A 330 -6.80 -18.00 10.52
N LEU A 331 -6.38 -19.07 11.18
CA LEU A 331 -5.00 -19.53 11.10
C LEU A 331 -4.78 -20.28 9.79
N SER A 332 -3.64 -20.05 9.12
CA SER A 332 -3.32 -20.77 7.89
C SER A 332 -3.32 -22.30 8.09
N ALA A 333 -2.97 -22.78 9.29
CA ALA A 333 -2.99 -24.20 9.62
C ALA A 333 -4.41 -24.81 9.59
N ASP A 334 -5.46 -24.01 9.78
CA ASP A 334 -6.86 -24.46 9.78
C ASP A 334 -7.53 -24.32 8.40
N ALA A 335 -6.86 -23.68 7.44
CA ALA A 335 -7.35 -23.50 6.08
C ALA A 335 -6.67 -24.47 5.11
N HIS A 336 -7.33 -24.75 3.99
CA HIS A 336 -6.80 -25.64 2.96
C HIS A 336 -6.88 -25.01 1.58
N VAL A 337 -5.98 -25.43 0.70
CA VAL A 337 -6.03 -25.17 -0.73
C VAL A 337 -6.56 -26.41 -1.43
N VAL A 338 -7.51 -26.21 -2.35
CA VAL A 338 -8.13 -27.24 -3.18
C VAL A 338 -8.17 -26.78 -4.63
N ARG A 339 -8.40 -27.71 -5.56
CA ARG A 339 -8.62 -27.37 -6.98
C ARG A 339 -10.12 -27.16 -7.27
N ARG A 340 -10.44 -26.05 -7.93
CA ARG A 340 -11.77 -25.73 -8.51
C ARG A 340 -11.55 -25.23 -9.93
N ASP A 341 -12.20 -25.84 -10.91
CA ASP A 341 -12.10 -25.45 -12.32
C ASP A 341 -10.65 -25.24 -12.81
N GLY A 342 -9.74 -26.12 -12.37
CA GLY A 342 -8.32 -26.07 -12.72
C GLY A 342 -7.49 -25.04 -11.94
N ARG A 343 -8.07 -24.31 -10.98
CA ARG A 343 -7.40 -23.26 -10.20
C ARG A 343 -7.32 -23.60 -8.71
N PRO A 344 -6.24 -23.21 -8.01
CA PRO A 344 -6.15 -23.31 -6.56
C PRO A 344 -7.08 -22.28 -5.89
N VAL A 345 -7.91 -22.78 -4.98
CA VAL A 345 -8.86 -22.01 -4.17
C VAL A 345 -8.62 -22.32 -2.70
N VAL A 346 -8.64 -21.29 -1.87
CA VAL A 346 -8.49 -21.38 -0.42
C VAL A 346 -9.86 -21.59 0.20
N VAL A 347 -10.02 -22.66 0.96
CA VAL A 347 -11.22 -23.00 1.72
C VAL A 347 -10.94 -22.77 3.20
N LEU A 348 -11.70 -21.88 3.82
CA LEU A 348 -11.61 -21.59 5.25
C LEU A 348 -12.44 -22.61 6.07
N PRO A 349 -12.21 -22.75 7.39
CA PRO A 349 -12.98 -23.69 8.25
C PRO A 349 -14.49 -23.57 8.15
N GLY A 350 -15.01 -22.35 7.93
CA GLY A 350 -16.44 -22.08 7.75
C GLY A 350 -16.98 -22.35 6.34
N GLY A 351 -16.18 -22.93 5.43
CA GLY A 351 -16.55 -23.23 4.04
C GLY A 351 -16.48 -22.04 3.09
N ALA A 352 -16.11 -20.84 3.55
CA ALA A 352 -15.88 -19.71 2.66
C ALA A 352 -14.69 -19.98 1.74
N GLU A 353 -14.85 -19.69 0.45
CA GLU A 353 -13.87 -19.94 -0.59
C GLU A 353 -13.32 -18.64 -1.18
N PHE A 354 -12.01 -18.56 -1.41
CA PHE A 354 -11.32 -17.40 -1.98
C PHE A 354 -10.25 -17.81 -3.00
N PRO A 355 -10.00 -17.01 -4.06
CA PRO A 355 -8.85 -17.23 -4.93
C PRO A 355 -7.54 -17.25 -4.14
N VAL A 356 -6.62 -18.15 -4.49
CA VAL A 356 -5.32 -18.20 -3.80
C VAL A 356 -4.51 -16.91 -3.93
N THR A 357 -4.75 -16.13 -4.99
CA THR A 357 -4.11 -14.84 -5.23
C THR A 357 -4.45 -13.81 -4.16
N ASP A 358 -5.60 -13.94 -3.46
CA ASP A 358 -5.94 -13.07 -2.33
C ASP A 358 -5.06 -13.33 -1.09
N VAL A 359 -4.60 -14.58 -0.90
CA VAL A 359 -3.59 -14.89 0.13
C VAL A 359 -2.26 -14.21 -0.21
N PHE A 360 -1.89 -14.18 -1.48
CA PHE A 360 -0.70 -13.48 -1.97
C PHE A 360 -0.90 -11.96 -2.10
N GLY A 361 -2.08 -11.43 -1.78
CA GLY A 361 -2.51 -10.09 -2.14
C GLY A 361 -1.53 -9.00 -1.69
N HIS A 362 -0.94 -9.12 -0.49
CA HIS A 362 0.05 -8.15 -0.02
C HIS A 362 1.37 -8.19 -0.81
N VAL A 363 1.87 -9.39 -1.12
CA VAL A 363 3.10 -9.55 -1.89
C VAL A 363 2.89 -9.04 -3.31
N LEU A 364 1.79 -9.45 -3.96
CA LEU A 364 1.42 -8.98 -5.30
C LEU A 364 1.26 -7.47 -5.35
N THR A 365 0.61 -6.87 -4.35
CA THR A 365 0.46 -5.41 -4.26
C THR A 365 1.82 -4.73 -4.10
N THR A 366 2.71 -5.25 -3.27
CA THR A 366 4.06 -4.69 -3.08
C THR A 366 4.89 -4.78 -4.37
N LEU A 367 4.77 -5.88 -5.12
CA LEU A 367 5.43 -6.03 -6.41
C LEU A 367 4.85 -5.08 -7.47
N ALA A 368 3.52 -4.94 -7.50
CA ALA A 368 2.82 -4.12 -8.49
C ALA A 368 2.97 -2.61 -8.27
N MET A 369 3.19 -2.18 -7.02
CA MET A 369 3.12 -0.76 -6.61
C MET A 369 3.95 0.18 -7.50
N ASP A 370 5.16 -0.23 -7.88
CA ASP A 370 6.11 0.58 -8.65
C ASP A 370 6.18 0.16 -10.14
N MET A 371 5.23 -0.67 -10.61
CA MET A 371 5.26 -1.20 -11.99
C MET A 371 4.68 -0.24 -13.02
N PHE A 372 3.86 0.74 -12.66
CA PHE A 372 3.26 1.63 -13.65
C PHE A 372 4.29 2.62 -14.22
N ARG A 373 4.99 2.20 -15.27
CA ARG A 373 5.99 3.01 -15.99
C ARG A 373 5.74 2.87 -17.49
N LEU A 374 5.24 3.95 -18.11
CA LEU A 374 4.87 3.97 -19.53
C LEU A 374 6.08 3.76 -20.44
N PHE A 375 7.22 4.32 -20.04
CA PHE A 375 8.45 4.35 -20.84
C PHE A 375 9.61 3.77 -20.04
N PRO A 376 10.61 3.18 -20.71
CA PRO A 376 11.84 2.73 -20.05
C PRO A 376 12.66 3.93 -19.54
N ASP A 377 13.53 3.68 -18.57
CA ASP A 377 14.51 4.66 -18.11
C ASP A 377 15.47 5.00 -19.26
N ALA A 378 15.75 6.29 -19.46
CA ALA A 378 16.74 6.81 -20.42
C ALA A 378 17.45 8.04 -19.82
N ASP A 379 18.57 8.45 -20.43
CA ASP A 379 19.32 9.64 -20.02
C ASP A 379 18.46 10.91 -20.11
N HIS A 380 17.55 10.96 -21.06
CA HIS A 380 16.50 11.96 -21.18
C HIS A 380 15.19 11.28 -21.59
N VAL A 381 14.11 11.62 -20.88
CA VAL A 381 12.75 11.24 -21.25
C VAL A 381 11.97 12.55 -21.45
N PRO A 382 11.36 12.79 -22.62
CA PRO A 382 10.59 14.00 -22.88
C PRO A 382 9.41 14.16 -21.93
N ARG A 383 8.91 15.39 -21.81
CA ARG A 383 7.56 15.61 -21.30
C ARG A 383 6.54 15.02 -22.27
N VAL A 384 5.72 14.09 -21.81
CA VAL A 384 4.63 13.51 -22.62
C VAL A 384 3.29 14.04 -22.13
N MET A 385 2.53 14.62 -23.04
CA MET A 385 1.19 15.18 -22.78
C MET A 385 0.13 14.45 -23.59
N VAL A 386 -0.98 14.09 -22.94
CA VAL A 386 -2.22 13.66 -23.58
C VAL A 386 -3.26 14.72 -23.29
N ASP A 387 -3.61 15.51 -24.31
CA ASP A 387 -4.36 16.76 -24.16
C ASP A 387 -3.76 17.68 -23.07
N LYS A 388 -4.46 17.87 -21.94
CA LYS A 388 -4.02 18.69 -20.79
C LYS A 388 -3.28 17.88 -19.72
N LEU A 389 -3.26 16.55 -19.80
CA LEU A 389 -2.62 15.69 -18.80
C LEU A 389 -1.17 15.39 -19.20
N VAL A 390 -0.23 15.85 -18.39
CA VAL A 390 1.17 15.39 -18.43
C VAL A 390 1.21 13.98 -17.83
N VAL A 391 1.42 12.97 -18.67
CA VAL A 391 1.47 11.54 -18.28
C VAL A 391 2.90 11.07 -18.00
N SER A 392 3.89 11.79 -18.53
CA SER A 392 5.30 11.64 -18.17
C SER A 392 5.91 13.03 -18.03
N ARG A 393 6.51 13.29 -16.88
CA ARG A 393 7.29 14.50 -16.65
C ARG A 393 8.62 14.38 -17.40
N GLU A 394 9.13 15.50 -17.89
CA GLU A 394 10.48 15.51 -18.46
C GLU A 394 11.48 15.15 -17.36
N SER A 395 12.38 14.20 -17.66
CA SER A 395 13.37 13.74 -16.69
C SER A 395 14.71 13.55 -17.36
N TRP A 396 15.76 13.80 -16.59
CA TRP A 396 17.13 13.49 -16.97
C TRP A 396 17.76 12.54 -15.97
N ARG A 397 18.59 11.63 -16.46
CA ARG A 397 19.40 10.74 -15.66
C ARG A 397 20.85 10.94 -16.04
N PHE A 398 21.69 11.10 -15.03
CA PHE A 398 23.13 11.28 -15.17
C PHE A 398 23.81 10.32 -14.20
N THR A 399 25.02 9.86 -14.52
CA THR A 399 25.85 9.21 -13.51
C THR A 399 26.53 10.28 -12.66
N GLY A 400 26.81 9.99 -11.39
CA GLY A 400 27.45 10.98 -10.50
C GLY A 400 28.79 11.51 -11.03
N GLY A 401 29.51 10.71 -11.83
CA GLY A 401 30.76 11.10 -12.47
C GLY A 401 30.60 12.11 -13.61
N ASP A 402 29.40 12.23 -14.19
CA ASP A 402 29.11 13.19 -15.26
C ASP A 402 28.86 14.61 -14.71
N LEU A 403 28.65 14.72 -13.40
CA LEU A 403 28.39 15.98 -12.71
C LEU A 403 29.71 16.49 -12.13
N GLY A 404 30.38 17.41 -12.83
CA GLY A 404 31.67 17.96 -12.38
C GLY A 404 31.64 18.59 -10.98
N PHE A 405 30.46 19.00 -10.49
CA PHE A 405 30.27 19.51 -9.13
C PHE A 405 30.08 18.40 -8.07
N ALA A 406 29.78 17.16 -8.47
CA ALA A 406 29.48 16.09 -7.52
C ALA A 406 30.71 15.66 -6.71
N GLU A 407 31.91 15.81 -7.27
CA GLU A 407 33.18 15.59 -6.57
C GLU A 407 33.72 16.86 -5.88
N GLU A 408 33.07 18.00 -6.08
CA GLU A 408 33.48 19.27 -5.48
C GLU A 408 33.21 19.24 -3.96
N LYS A 409 34.28 19.41 -3.19
CA LYS A 409 34.29 19.36 -1.73
C LYS A 409 33.94 20.70 -1.11
N SER A 410 34.12 21.79 -1.84
CA SER A 410 33.71 23.13 -1.44
C SER A 410 32.22 23.32 -1.69
N GLU A 411 31.43 23.49 -0.63
CA GLU A 411 29.99 23.76 -0.73
C GLU A 411 29.65 24.96 -1.60
N ALA A 412 30.48 26.02 -1.59
CA ALA A 412 30.28 27.20 -2.43
C ALA A 412 30.62 27.01 -3.91
N ARG A 413 31.27 25.90 -4.28
CA ARG A 413 31.67 25.57 -5.67
C ARG A 413 30.89 24.36 -6.22
N ARG A 414 30.23 23.63 -5.33
CA ARG A 414 29.22 22.64 -5.66
C ARG A 414 27.96 23.36 -6.12
#